data_AF-A0A382UR43-F1
#
_entry.id   AF-A0A382UR43-F1
#
_cell.length_a   1.000
_cell.length_b   1.000
_cell.length_c   1.000
_cell.angle_alpha   90.00
_cell.angle_beta   90.00
_cell.angle_gamma   90.00
#
_symmetry.space_group_name_H-M   'P 1'
#
loop_
_entity.id
_entity.type
_entity.pdbx_description
1 polymer ?
#
loop_
_entity_poly.entity_id
_entity_poly.type
_entity_poly.pdbx_seq_one_letter_code
_entity_poly.pdbx_strand_id
1 'polypeptide(L)'
;LIEYLDVDEDLASVLVKEGFSTLELISSCSQKELSNIEGFDEEIADLIINRSKKALLTLAMEISSDTEDDSEDLMAVEGVDMTLALELNQKGIKTRDDLAEQSVDELIEIIKMDKKKAGDLILKAREHWFNDD
;
A
#
# COMPACT_ATOMS: atom_id res chain seq x y z
N LEU A 1 -10.77 12.05 -0.12
CA LEU A 1 -12.24 11.92 0.00
C LEU A 1 -12.92 11.98 -1.36
N ILE A 2 -12.62 12.98 -2.19
CA ILE A 2 -13.15 13.16 -3.56
C ILE A 2 -13.06 11.87 -4.40
N GLU A 3 -11.86 11.33 -4.63
CA GLU A 3 -11.69 10.11 -5.44
C GLU A 3 -12.33 8.86 -4.80
N TYR A 4 -12.21 8.71 -3.48
CA TYR A 4 -12.70 7.50 -2.78
C TYR A 4 -14.23 7.45 -2.65
N LEU A 5 -14.87 8.60 -2.53
CA LEU A 5 -16.32 8.71 -2.36
C LEU A 5 -17.04 9.10 -3.64
N ASP A 6 -16.29 9.49 -4.68
CA ASP A 6 -16.81 9.96 -5.97
C ASP A 6 -17.85 11.09 -5.75
N VAL A 7 -17.39 12.13 -5.05
CA VAL A 7 -18.12 13.35 -4.70
C VAL A 7 -17.31 14.58 -5.11
N ASP A 8 -18.00 15.69 -5.37
CA ASP A 8 -17.34 16.95 -5.73
C ASP A 8 -16.53 17.56 -4.57
N GLU A 9 -15.61 18.46 -4.90
CA GLU A 9 -14.74 19.14 -3.93
C GLU A 9 -15.52 19.97 -2.90
N ASP A 10 -16.63 20.60 -3.31
CA ASP A 10 -17.53 21.32 -2.41
C ASP A 10 -18.17 20.39 -1.38
N LEU A 11 -18.70 19.24 -1.81
CA LEU A 11 -19.30 18.22 -0.93
C LEU A 11 -18.26 17.61 0.02
N ALA A 12 -17.06 17.31 -0.49
CA ALA A 12 -15.96 16.82 0.34
C ALA A 12 -15.54 17.85 1.40
N SER A 13 -15.51 19.14 1.04
CA SER A 13 -15.19 20.23 1.97
C SER A 13 -16.25 20.39 3.06
N VAL A 14 -17.53 20.19 2.74
CA VAL A 14 -18.62 20.19 3.73
C VAL A 14 -18.46 19.02 4.70
N LEU A 15 -18.20 17.80 4.22
CA LEU A 15 -17.94 16.64 5.08
C LEU A 15 -16.80 16.92 6.08
N VAL A 16 -15.69 17.47 5.60
CA VAL A 16 -14.55 17.81 6.46
C VAL A 16 -14.92 18.88 7.49
N LYS A 17 -15.73 19.88 7.12
CA LYS A 17 -16.20 20.94 8.04
C LYS A 17 -17.10 20.39 9.15
N GLU A 18 -17.94 19.40 8.83
CA GLU A 18 -18.80 18.71 9.79
C GLU A 18 -18.03 17.68 10.67
N GLY A 19 -16.73 17.49 10.42
CA GLY A 19 -15.86 16.59 11.19
C GLY A 19 -15.62 15.22 10.55
N PHE A 20 -16.17 14.97 9.37
CA PHE A 20 -15.94 13.76 8.58
C PHE A 20 -14.68 13.90 7.72
N SER A 21 -13.52 13.97 8.38
CA SER A 21 -12.24 14.14 7.68
C SER A 21 -11.63 12.85 7.15
N THR A 22 -12.14 11.67 7.55
CA THR A 22 -11.61 10.36 7.16
C THR A 22 -12.70 9.39 6.72
N LEU A 23 -12.35 8.42 5.88
CA LEU A 23 -13.27 7.36 5.42
C LEU A 23 -13.79 6.50 6.58
N GLU A 24 -12.97 6.29 7.61
CA GLU A 24 -13.37 5.51 8.80
C GLU A 24 -14.50 6.18 9.56
N LEU A 25 -14.41 7.49 9.78
CA LEU A 25 -15.44 8.28 10.46
C LEU A 25 -16.76 8.25 9.69
N ILE A 26 -16.68 8.35 8.35
CA ILE A 26 -17.84 8.29 7.46
C ILE A 26 -18.46 6.88 7.47
N SER A 27 -17.65 5.83 7.35
CA SER A 27 -18.11 4.44 7.32
C SER A 27 -18.77 3.96 8.61
N SER A 28 -18.40 4.62 9.72
CA SER A 28 -18.80 4.28 11.09
C SER A 28 -19.95 5.14 11.60
N CYS A 29 -20.37 6.17 10.87
CA CYS A 29 -21.51 6.99 11.26
C CYS A 29 -22.83 6.41 10.76
N SER A 30 -23.94 6.98 11.25
CA SER A 30 -25.26 6.60 10.77
C SER A 30 -25.68 7.38 9.52
N GLN A 31 -26.51 6.76 8.67
CA GLN A 31 -27.11 7.40 7.50
C GLN A 31 -27.81 8.72 7.86
N LYS A 32 -28.46 8.76 9.03
CA LYS A 32 -29.18 9.94 9.54
C LYS A 32 -28.26 11.11 9.91
N GLU A 33 -27.04 10.84 10.34
CA GLU A 33 -26.07 11.89 10.64
C GLU A 33 -25.54 12.52 9.36
N LEU A 34 -25.24 11.71 8.35
CA LEU A 34 -24.83 12.20 7.04
C LEU A 34 -25.96 12.92 6.30
N SER A 35 -27.21 12.43 6.39
CA SER A 35 -28.35 13.10 5.75
C SER A 35 -28.78 14.40 6.44
N ASN A 36 -28.23 14.72 7.62
CA ASN A 36 -28.42 16.01 8.27
C ASN A 36 -27.46 17.07 7.73
N ILE A 37 -26.44 16.68 6.97
CA ILE A 37 -25.49 17.60 6.36
C ILE A 37 -26.16 18.32 5.19
N GLU A 38 -25.93 19.63 5.11
CA GLU A 38 -26.49 20.46 4.06
C GLU A 38 -25.98 20.00 2.68
N GLY A 39 -26.89 19.53 1.82
CA GLY A 39 -26.58 18.98 0.49
C GLY A 39 -26.52 17.45 0.41
N PHE A 40 -26.81 16.73 1.50
CA PHE A 40 -26.91 15.26 1.50
C PHE A 40 -28.32 14.79 1.81
N ASP A 41 -28.80 13.85 0.99
CA ASP A 41 -30.05 13.12 1.23
C ASP A 41 -29.77 11.73 1.80
N GLU A 42 -30.81 11.05 2.30
CA GLU A 42 -30.69 9.67 2.81
C GLU A 42 -30.07 8.70 1.77
N GLU A 43 -30.39 8.84 0.48
CA GLU A 43 -29.79 8.02 -0.58
C GLU A 43 -28.29 8.31 -0.77
N ILE A 44 -27.90 9.59 -0.76
CA ILE A 44 -26.50 10.00 -0.92
C ILE A 44 -25.68 9.57 0.31
N ALA A 45 -26.25 9.70 1.50
CA ALA A 45 -25.64 9.27 2.75
C ALA A 45 -25.33 7.77 2.74
N ASP A 46 -26.29 6.92 2.37
CA ASP A 46 -26.07 5.47 2.30
C ASP A 46 -25.02 5.09 1.25
N LEU A 47 -25.07 5.75 0.08
CA LEU A 47 -24.12 5.55 -1.00
C LEU A 47 -22.69 5.90 -0.59
N ILE A 48 -22.50 7.00 0.14
CA ILE A 48 -21.20 7.43 0.66
C ILE A 48 -20.69 6.53 1.76
N ILE A 49 -21.55 6.06 2.67
CA ILE A 49 -21.18 5.06 3.68
C ILE A 49 -20.69 3.79 2.98
N ASN A 50 -21.42 3.28 1.99
CA ASN A 50 -21.03 2.08 1.25
C ASN A 50 -19.73 2.28 0.47
N ARG A 51 -19.55 3.43 -0.18
CA ARG A 51 -18.29 3.76 -0.89
C ARG A 51 -17.12 3.88 0.07
N SER A 52 -17.30 4.52 1.22
CA SER A 52 -16.24 4.63 2.24
C SER A 52 -15.78 3.25 2.74
N LYS A 53 -16.72 2.33 3.02
CA LYS A 53 -16.41 0.94 3.38
C LYS A 53 -15.67 0.19 2.29
N LYS A 54 -16.10 0.37 1.03
CA LYS A 54 -15.44 -0.26 -0.11
C LYS A 54 -14.03 0.28 -0.30
N ALA A 55 -13.85 1.60 -0.21
CA ALA A 55 -12.54 2.24 -0.29
C ALA A 55 -11.61 1.77 0.84
N LEU A 56 -12.11 1.65 2.08
CA LEU A 56 -11.33 1.11 3.19
C LEU A 56 -10.93 -0.36 2.97
N LEU A 57 -11.84 -1.17 2.43
CA LEU A 57 -11.54 -2.56 2.08
C LEU A 57 -10.48 -2.64 0.98
N THR A 58 -10.60 -1.82 -0.07
CA THR A 58 -9.61 -1.75 -1.14
C THR A 58 -8.25 -1.28 -0.61
N LEU A 59 -8.21 -0.24 0.22
CA LEU A 59 -6.98 0.23 0.86
C LEU A 59 -6.34 -0.84 1.75
N ALA A 60 -7.14 -1.56 2.54
CA ALA A 60 -6.66 -2.67 3.35
C ALA A 60 -6.11 -3.82 2.47
N MET A 61 -6.77 -4.10 1.34
CA MET A 61 -6.34 -5.09 0.37
C MET A 61 -5.05 -4.69 -0.35
N GLU A 62 -4.92 -3.43 -0.77
CA GLU A 62 -3.68 -2.89 -1.36
C GLU A 62 -2.52 -3.02 -0.37
N ILE A 63 -2.72 -2.61 0.89
CA ILE A 63 -1.72 -2.77 1.94
C ILE A 63 -1.32 -4.24 2.14
N SER A 64 -2.26 -5.19 2.04
CA SER A 64 -1.92 -6.62 2.10
C SER A 64 -1.27 -7.16 0.83
N SER A 65 -1.70 -6.71 -0.36
CA SER A 65 -1.17 -7.17 -1.65
C SER A 65 0.26 -6.68 -1.87
N ASP A 66 0.56 -5.44 -1.47
CA ASP A 66 1.92 -4.87 -1.42
C ASP A 66 2.86 -5.64 -0.46
N THR A 67 2.33 -6.51 0.39
CA THR A 67 3.15 -7.36 1.28
C THR A 67 3.25 -8.80 0.81
N GLU A 68 2.22 -9.37 0.19
CA GLU A 68 2.25 -10.76 -0.30
C GLU A 68 2.92 -10.89 -1.68
N ASP A 69 2.54 -10.10 -2.70
CA ASP A 69 3.13 -10.20 -4.05
C ASP A 69 4.60 -9.77 -4.08
N ASP A 70 4.91 -8.63 -3.44
CA ASP A 70 6.27 -8.08 -3.35
C ASP A 70 7.20 -9.05 -2.58
N SER A 71 6.70 -9.64 -1.49
CA SER A 71 7.50 -10.63 -0.75
C SER A 71 7.64 -11.94 -1.50
N GLU A 72 6.66 -12.37 -2.30
CA GLU A 72 6.79 -13.55 -3.16
C GLU A 72 7.88 -13.36 -4.23
N ASP A 73 7.96 -12.20 -4.86
CA ASP A 73 8.98 -11.93 -5.88
C ASP A 73 10.39 -11.84 -5.27
N LEU A 74 10.54 -11.22 -4.09
CA LEU A 74 11.79 -11.26 -3.33
C LEU A 74 12.15 -12.67 -2.85
N MET A 75 11.18 -13.47 -2.41
CA MET A 75 11.37 -14.86 -2.02
C MET A 75 11.72 -15.78 -3.20
N ALA A 76 11.48 -15.35 -4.45
CA ALA A 76 11.94 -16.06 -5.62
C ALA A 76 13.47 -15.97 -5.82
N VAL A 77 14.14 -15.02 -5.15
CA VAL A 77 15.60 -14.89 -5.17
C VAL A 77 16.23 -15.90 -4.23
N GLU A 78 17.07 -16.77 -4.79
CA GLU A 78 17.79 -17.79 -4.00
C GLU A 78 18.66 -17.12 -2.91
N GLY A 79 18.39 -17.46 -1.65
CA GLY A 79 19.06 -16.87 -0.49
C GLY A 79 18.28 -15.78 0.26
N VAL A 80 17.11 -15.37 -0.26
CA VAL A 80 16.17 -14.50 0.47
C VAL A 80 15.20 -15.35 1.28
N ASP A 81 15.31 -15.28 2.61
CA ASP A 81 14.33 -15.84 3.53
C ASP A 81 13.16 -14.85 3.77
N MET A 82 12.01 -15.35 4.23
CA MET A 82 10.84 -14.49 4.47
C MET A 82 11.10 -13.32 5.44
N THR A 83 11.96 -13.52 6.44
CA THR A 83 12.39 -12.42 7.33
C THR A 83 13.16 -11.34 6.57
N LEU A 84 14.04 -11.75 5.65
CA LEU A 84 14.84 -10.83 4.85
C LEU A 84 13.98 -10.11 3.80
N ALA A 85 13.03 -10.81 3.17
CA ALA A 85 12.07 -10.20 2.23
C ALA A 85 11.25 -9.10 2.91
N LEU A 86 10.78 -9.34 4.14
CA LEU A 86 10.05 -8.33 4.92
C LEU A 86 10.94 -7.14 5.31
N GLU A 87 12.20 -7.39 5.69
CA GLU A 87 13.15 -6.32 5.98
C GLU A 87 13.47 -5.48 4.74
N LEU A 88 13.63 -6.10 3.57
CA LEU A 88 13.84 -5.43 2.29
C LEU A 88 12.63 -4.58 1.91
N ASN A 89 11.43 -5.13 2.01
CA ASN A 89 10.18 -4.42 1.68
C ASN A 89 9.99 -3.19 2.58
N GLN A 90 10.25 -3.31 3.89
CA GLN A 90 10.22 -2.17 4.81
C GLN A 90 11.23 -1.06 4.47
N LYS A 91 12.28 -1.39 3.71
CA LYS A 91 13.31 -0.45 3.26
C LYS A 91 13.04 0.10 1.86
N GLY A 92 11.89 -0.23 1.28
CA GLY A 92 11.46 0.21 -0.04
C GLY A 92 11.98 -0.66 -1.18
N ILE A 93 12.62 -1.80 -0.89
CA ILE A 93 13.01 -2.80 -1.88
C ILE A 93 11.89 -3.83 -1.91
N LYS A 94 10.98 -3.71 -2.88
CA LYS A 94 9.73 -4.47 -2.93
C LYS A 94 9.84 -5.67 -3.85
N THR A 95 10.62 -5.57 -4.91
CA THR A 95 10.73 -6.60 -5.94
C THR A 95 12.17 -7.10 -6.10
N ARG A 96 12.35 -8.23 -6.81
CA ARG A 96 13.69 -8.70 -7.16
C ARG A 96 14.43 -7.70 -8.07
N ASP A 97 13.71 -6.93 -8.88
CA ASP A 97 14.27 -5.85 -9.69
C ASP A 97 14.83 -4.73 -8.82
N ASP A 98 14.07 -4.28 -7.81
CA ASP A 98 14.55 -3.30 -6.84
C ASP A 98 15.82 -3.81 -6.14
N LEU A 99 15.87 -5.09 -5.79
CA LEU A 99 17.04 -5.70 -5.17
C LEU A 99 18.23 -5.78 -6.15
N ALA A 100 17.97 -6.05 -7.43
CA ALA A 100 18.97 -6.11 -8.50
C ALA A 100 19.57 -4.72 -8.80
N GLU A 101 18.80 -3.65 -8.65
CA GLU A 101 19.29 -2.28 -8.83
C GLU A 101 20.24 -1.83 -7.71
N GLN A 102 20.16 -2.43 -6.52
CA GLN A 102 20.99 -2.03 -5.39
C GLN A 102 22.47 -2.37 -5.53
N SER A 103 23.30 -1.55 -4.88
CA SER A 103 24.73 -1.84 -4.71
C SER A 103 24.98 -2.66 -3.45
N VAL A 104 26.07 -3.45 -3.46
CA VAL A 104 26.48 -4.25 -2.30
C VAL A 104 26.70 -3.39 -1.06
N ASP A 105 27.35 -2.23 -1.23
CA ASP A 105 27.63 -1.34 -0.10
C ASP A 105 26.35 -0.67 0.42
N GLU A 106 25.40 -0.30 -0.45
CA GLU A 106 24.09 0.25 -0.06
C GLU A 106 23.25 -0.80 0.67
N LEU A 107 23.20 -2.04 0.17
CA LEU A 107 22.43 -3.11 0.80
C LEU A 107 22.95 -3.42 2.21
N ILE A 108 24.27 -3.37 2.44
CA ILE A 108 24.87 -3.56 3.78
C ILE A 108 24.58 -2.39 4.72
N GLU A 109 24.51 -1.16 4.18
CA GLU A 109 24.13 0.02 4.96
C GLU A 109 22.66 -0.03 5.38
N ILE A 110 21.79 -0.55 4.51
CA ILE A 110 20.35 -0.66 4.73
C ILE A 110 20.02 -1.86 5.65
N ILE A 111 20.60 -3.02 5.36
CA ILE A 111 20.45 -4.27 6.10
C ILE A 111 21.83 -4.72 6.56
N LYS A 112 22.04 -4.77 7.88
CA LYS A 112 23.32 -5.22 8.46
C LYS A 112 23.56 -6.70 8.16
N MET A 113 24.23 -6.97 7.05
CA MET A 113 24.60 -8.32 6.61
C MET A 113 26.05 -8.37 6.11
N ASP A 114 26.57 -9.59 5.91
CA ASP A 114 27.90 -9.79 5.36
C ASP A 114 28.01 -9.32 3.90
N LYS A 115 29.12 -8.66 3.55
CA LYS A 115 29.39 -8.20 2.18
C LYS A 115 29.29 -9.29 1.13
N LYS A 116 29.70 -10.51 1.49
CA LYS A 116 29.60 -11.67 0.61
C LYS A 116 28.13 -12.07 0.36
N LYS A 117 27.29 -12.05 1.40
CA LYS A 117 25.86 -12.37 1.28
C LYS A 117 25.11 -11.31 0.49
N ALA A 118 25.35 -10.03 0.77
CA ALA A 118 24.78 -8.93 0.01
C ALA A 118 25.12 -9.02 -1.48
N GLY A 119 26.39 -9.31 -1.82
CA GLY A 119 26.82 -9.52 -3.19
C GLY A 119 26.16 -10.71 -3.87
N ASP A 120 25.98 -11.82 -3.15
CA ASP A 120 25.32 -13.03 -3.67
C ASP A 120 23.84 -12.75 -3.94
N LEU A 121 23.12 -12.11 -3.02
CA LEU A 121 21.72 -11.73 -3.17
C LEU A 121 21.47 -10.81 -4.37
N ILE A 122 22.28 -9.76 -4.54
CA ILE A 122 22.17 -8.85 -5.67
C ILE A 122 22.51 -9.57 -6.98
N LEU A 123 23.52 -10.44 -6.98
CA LEU A 123 23.87 -11.23 -8.17
C LEU A 123 22.73 -12.18 -8.55
N LYS A 124 22.15 -12.89 -7.57
CA LYS A 124 20.99 -13.77 -7.73
C LYS A 124 19.76 -13.02 -8.23
N ALA A 125 19.50 -11.83 -7.67
CA ALA A 125 18.45 -10.95 -8.15
C ALA A 125 18.70 -10.55 -9.61
N ARG A 126 19.95 -10.25 -10.00
CA ARG A 126 20.33 -9.92 -11.39
C ARG A 126 20.35 -11.13 -12.33
N GLU A 127 20.43 -12.36 -11.85
CA GLU A 127 20.44 -13.54 -12.73
C GLU A 127 19.22 -13.57 -13.66
N HIS A 128 18.07 -13.05 -13.21
CA HIS A 128 16.89 -12.98 -14.04
C HIS A 128 17.04 -12.05 -15.27
N TRP A 129 17.84 -10.97 -15.17
CA TRP A 129 18.18 -10.11 -16.32
C TRP A 129 19.11 -10.81 -17.32
N PHE A 130 19.83 -11.83 -16.88
CA PHE A 130 20.71 -12.64 -17.71
C PHE A 130 20.04 -13.90 -18.26
N ASN A 131 18.82 -14.22 -17.80
CA ASN A 131 18.05 -15.38 -18.23
C ASN A 131 17.06 -15.06 -19.38
N ASP A 132 17.16 -13.87 -19.97
CA ASP A 132 16.39 -13.42 -21.15
C ASP A 132 17.12 -13.72 -22.49
N ASP A 133 17.83 -14.86 -22.57
CA ASP A 133 18.41 -15.42 -23.81
C ASP A 133 17.84 -16.82 -24.11
#